data_AF-A0A4Y5Z6H0-F1
#
_entry.id   AF-A0A4Y5Z6H0-F1
#
_cell.length_a   1.000
_cell.length_b   1.000
_cell.length_c   1.000
_cell.angle_alpha   90.00
_cell.angle_beta   90.00
_cell.angle_gamma   90.00
#
_symmetry.space_group_name_H-M   'P 1'
#
loop_
_entity.id
_entity.type
_entity.pdbx_description
1 polymer ?
#
loop_
_entity_poly.entity_id
_entity_poly.type
_entity_poly.pdbx_seq_one_letter_code
_entity_poly.pdbx_strand_id
1 'polypeptide(L)'
;MAHVDEETILTRAHLALEAAAIGHALLDADAEEARFRTHLVMKQALDTGLGDVARAARAIAWLLRGSDTVAVPGIGRALLALSDTIDAAR
;
A
#
# COMPACT_ATOMS: atom_id res chain seq x y z
N MET A 1 -19.20 22.50 7.22
CA MET A 1 -18.87 21.06 7.22
C MET A 1 -18.25 20.75 5.88
N ALA A 2 -16.98 20.32 5.84
CA ALA A 2 -16.37 19.88 4.59
C ALA A 2 -17.07 18.58 4.17
N HIS A 3 -17.78 18.61 3.03
CA HIS A 3 -18.31 17.40 2.41
C HIS A 3 -17.10 16.61 1.92
N VAL A 4 -16.78 15.50 2.57
CA VAL A 4 -15.86 14.53 1.98
C VAL A 4 -16.63 13.91 0.82
N ASP A 5 -16.04 13.97 -0.36
CA ASP A 5 -16.60 13.42 -1.58
C ASP A 5 -16.69 11.88 -1.48
N GLU A 6 -17.78 11.30 -1.97
CA GLU A 6 -18.03 9.86 -1.91
C GLU A 6 -16.92 9.08 -2.65
N GLU A 7 -16.49 9.61 -3.80
CA GLU A 7 -15.41 9.03 -4.59
C GLU A 7 -14.12 8.91 -3.77
N THR A 8 -13.80 9.96 -3.01
CA THR A 8 -12.63 9.98 -2.12
C THR A 8 -12.70 8.89 -1.05
N ILE A 9 -13.87 8.67 -0.45
CA ILE A 9 -14.08 7.63 0.57
C ILE A 9 -13.88 6.25 -0.06
N LEU A 10 -14.47 6.02 -1.23
CA LEU A 10 -14.37 4.74 -1.94
C LEU A 10 -12.94 4.44 -2.38
N THR A 11 -12.21 5.44 -2.88
CA THR A 11 -10.79 5.29 -3.23
C THR A 11 -9.95 4.89 -2.02
N ARG A 12 -10.14 5.54 -0.86
CA ARG A 12 -9.39 5.19 0.35
C ARG A 12 -9.74 3.80 0.86
N ALA A 13 -11.03 3.45 0.87
CA ALA A 13 -11.47 2.12 1.28
C ALA A 13 -10.85 1.02 0.39
N HIS A 14 -10.83 1.25 -0.92
CA HIS A 14 -10.21 0.34 -1.87
C HIS A 14 -8.70 0.19 -1.63
N LEU A 15 -7.97 1.31 -1.46
CA LEU A 15 -6.53 1.27 -1.15
C LEU A 15 -6.23 0.59 0.18
N ALA A 16 -7.08 0.78 1.20
CA ALA A 16 -6.93 0.13 2.50
C ALA A 16 -7.11 -1.40 2.39
N LEU A 17 -8.06 -1.87 1.58
CA LEU A 17 -8.22 -3.30 1.30
C LEU A 17 -7.00 -3.90 0.62
N GLU A 18 -6.44 -3.20 -0.37
CA GLU A 18 -5.21 -3.66 -1.04
C GLU A 18 -4.00 -3.64 -0.09
N ALA A 19 -3.89 -2.63 0.79
CA ALA A 19 -2.85 -2.60 1.81
C ALA A 19 -2.96 -3.76 2.80
N ALA A 20 -4.18 -4.11 3.23
CA ALA A 20 -4.42 -5.29 4.06
C ALA A 20 -4.04 -6.59 3.33
N ALA A 21 -4.35 -6.70 2.03
CA ALA A 21 -3.98 -7.85 1.22
C ALA A 21 -2.45 -8.01 1.09
N ILE A 22 -1.68 -6.91 1.02
CA ILE A 22 -0.21 -6.98 1.11
C ILE A 22 0.19 -7.62 2.45
N GLY A 23 -0.39 -7.15 3.57
CA GLY A 23 -0.12 -7.69 4.90
C GLY A 23 -0.38 -9.20 4.99
N HIS A 24 -1.49 -9.68 4.42
CA HIS A 24 -1.80 -11.11 4.36
C HIS A 24 -0.77 -11.88 3.54
N ALA A 25 -0.42 -11.42 2.34
CA ALA A 25 0.61 -12.08 1.52
C ALA A 25 1.98 -12.15 2.24
N LEU A 26 2.34 -11.10 2.99
CA LEU A 26 3.56 -11.11 3.82
C LEU A 26 3.49 -12.14 4.96
N LEU A 27 2.31 -12.36 5.56
CA LEU A 27 2.14 -13.38 6.61
C LEU A 27 2.14 -14.80 6.04
N ASP A 28 1.59 -14.97 4.84
CA ASP A 28 1.50 -16.25 4.13
C ASP A 28 2.81 -16.64 3.43
N ALA A 29 3.86 -15.81 3.56
CA ALA A 29 5.14 -15.95 2.88
C ALA A 29 5.08 -15.92 1.35
N ASP A 30 4.03 -15.32 0.78
CA ASP A 30 3.85 -15.14 -0.65
C ASP A 30 4.49 -13.84 -1.14
N ALA A 31 5.78 -13.92 -1.47
CA ALA A 31 6.55 -12.78 -1.95
C ALA A 31 6.09 -12.26 -3.31
N GLU A 32 5.54 -13.12 -4.16
CA GLU A 32 5.07 -12.71 -5.49
C GLU A 32 3.78 -11.91 -5.36
N GLU A 33 2.80 -12.41 -4.62
CA GLU A 33 1.54 -11.70 -4.37
C GLU A 33 1.79 -10.39 -3.62
N ALA A 34 2.66 -10.38 -2.61
CA ALA A 34 3.01 -9.15 -1.89
C ALA A 34 3.59 -8.08 -2.83
N ARG A 35 4.48 -8.46 -3.77
CA ARG A 35 5.03 -7.54 -4.77
C ARG A 35 3.97 -7.06 -5.75
N PHE A 36 3.14 -7.98 -6.25
CA PHE A 36 2.06 -7.66 -7.19
C PHE A 36 1.10 -6.64 -6.58
N ARG A 37 0.57 -6.93 -5.39
CA ARG A 37 -0.32 -6.04 -4.63
C ARG A 37 0.30 -4.69 -4.37
N THR A 38 1.58 -4.66 -3.98
CA THR A 38 2.29 -3.39 -3.77
C THR A 38 2.38 -2.54 -5.04
N HIS A 39 2.62 -3.16 -6.19
CA HIS A 39 2.63 -2.45 -7.48
C HIS A 39 1.22 -1.96 -7.87
N LEU A 40 0.19 -2.75 -7.57
CA LEU A 40 -1.21 -2.37 -7.81
C LEU A 40 -1.60 -1.12 -7.01
N VAL A 41 -1.30 -1.10 -5.70
CA VAL A 41 -1.51 0.09 -4.84
C VAL A 41 -0.76 1.30 -5.38
N MET A 42 0.52 1.13 -5.74
CA MET A 42 1.32 2.23 -6.28
C MET A 42 0.72 2.79 -7.57
N LYS A 43 0.26 1.93 -8.48
CA LYS A 43 -0.40 2.34 -9.73
C LYS A 43 -1.72 3.08 -9.45
N GLN A 44 -2.59 2.52 -8.62
CA GLN A 44 -3.88 3.14 -8.27
C GLN A 44 -3.69 4.49 -7.60
N ALA A 45 -2.71 4.61 -6.69
CA ALA A 45 -2.37 5.87 -6.04
C ALA A 45 -1.87 6.92 -7.04
N LEU A 46 -1.07 6.53 -8.06
CA LEU A 46 -0.65 7.44 -9.12
C LEU A 46 -1.82 7.88 -10.02
N ASP A 47 -2.66 6.93 -10.42
CA ASP A 47 -3.82 7.18 -11.29
C ASP A 47 -4.85 8.13 -10.62
N THR A 48 -4.90 8.14 -9.28
CA THR A 48 -5.78 8.99 -8.45
C THR A 48 -5.10 10.26 -7.93
N GLY A 49 -3.84 10.53 -8.31
CA GLY A 49 -3.10 11.71 -7.86
C GLY A 49 -2.63 11.67 -6.41
N LEU A 50 -2.77 10.53 -5.72
CA LEU A 50 -2.34 10.30 -4.34
C LEU A 50 -0.82 10.01 -4.26
N GLY A 51 -0.02 11.01 -4.64
CA GLY A 51 1.44 10.87 -4.74
C GLY A 51 2.12 10.41 -3.44
N ASP A 52 1.58 10.77 -2.29
CA ASP A 52 2.13 10.39 -0.98
C ASP A 52 1.93 8.89 -0.71
N VAL A 53 0.73 8.37 -1.02
CA VAL A 53 0.41 6.94 -0.95
C VAL A 53 1.30 6.15 -1.91
N ALA A 54 1.48 6.64 -3.14
CA ALA A 54 2.38 6.02 -4.12
C ALA A 54 3.84 5.94 -3.62
N ARG A 55 4.33 7.01 -2.95
CA ARG A 55 5.68 7.01 -2.35
C ARG A 55 5.79 6.02 -1.20
N ALA A 56 4.77 5.90 -0.35
CA ALA A 56 4.75 4.91 0.73
C ALA A 56 4.75 3.47 0.18
N ALA A 57 3.91 3.16 -0.82
CA ALA A 57 3.88 1.85 -1.47
C ALA A 57 5.23 1.52 -2.15
N ARG A 58 5.89 2.51 -2.77
CA ARG A 58 7.22 2.34 -3.37
C ARG A 58 8.28 1.90 -2.35
N ALA A 59 8.20 2.34 -1.09
CA ALA A 59 9.12 1.91 -0.05
C ALA A 59 9.01 0.40 0.23
N ILE A 60 7.78 -0.13 0.27
CA ILE A 60 7.52 -1.57 0.37
C ILE A 60 8.08 -2.30 -0.86
N ALA A 61 7.79 -1.79 -2.06
CA ALA A 61 8.28 -2.40 -3.30
C ALA A 61 9.81 -2.48 -3.33
N TRP A 62 10.50 -1.44 -2.83
CA TRP A 62 11.96 -1.42 -2.73
C TRP A 62 12.49 -2.47 -1.76
N LEU A 63 11.86 -2.65 -0.59
CA LEU A 63 12.25 -3.69 0.37
C LEU A 63 12.07 -5.11 -0.19
N LEU A 64 11.04 -5.33 -1.00
CA LEU A 64 10.78 -6.63 -1.64
C LEU A 64 11.62 -6.89 -2.90
N ARG A 65 12.31 -5.86 -3.43
CA ARG A 65 13.09 -5.91 -4.67
C ARG A 65 14.46 -6.52 -4.41
N GLY A 66 14.53 -7.84 -4.36
CA GLY A 66 15.80 -8.58 -4.24
C GLY A 66 15.86 -9.58 -3.10
N SER A 67 14.76 -9.79 -2.38
CA SER A 67 14.63 -10.86 -1.42
C SER A 67 13.68 -11.91 -1.97
N ASP A 68 14.11 -13.17 -2.03
CA ASP A 68 13.22 -14.31 -2.32
C ASP A 68 12.23 -14.59 -1.19
N THR A 69 12.36 -13.86 -0.07
CA THR A 69 11.50 -13.97 1.10
C THR A 69 10.85 -12.64 1.43
N VAL A 70 9.73 -12.69 2.15
CA VAL A 70 9.01 -11.51 2.64
C VAL A 70 9.51 -10.98 3.98
N ALA A 71 10.35 -11.75 4.68
CA ALA A 71 10.85 -11.43 6.01
C ALA A 71 12.03 -10.43 5.97
N VAL A 72 11.78 -9.25 5.39
CA VAL A 72 12.79 -8.19 5.25
C VAL A 72 12.66 -7.21 6.43
N PRO A 73 13.76 -6.88 7.12
CA PRO A 73 13.73 -5.88 8.19
C PRO A 73 13.09 -4.57 7.73
N GLY A 74 12.17 -4.04 8.53
CA GLY A 74 11.46 -2.79 8.25
C GLY A 74 10.18 -2.93 7.41
N ILE A 75 9.86 -4.13 6.91
CA ILE A 75 8.65 -4.34 6.08
C ILE A 75 7.36 -3.98 6.81
N GLY A 76 7.21 -4.37 8.08
CA GLY A 76 6.03 -4.03 8.89
C GLY A 76 5.89 -2.53 9.16
N ARG A 77 7.02 -1.83 9.35
CA ARG A 77 7.03 -0.36 9.51
C ARG A 77 6.61 0.34 8.21
N ALA A 78 7.08 -0.17 7.07
CA ALA A 78 6.70 0.36 5.76
C ALA A 78 5.20 0.14 5.48
N LEU A 79 4.66 -1.02 5.86
CA LEU A 79 3.23 -1.31 5.73
C LEU A 79 2.37 -0.40 6.61
N LEU A 80 2.75 -0.20 7.87
CA LEU A 80 2.05 0.73 8.76
C LEU A 80 2.08 2.16 8.21
N ALA A 81 3.23 2.61 7.71
CA ALA A 81 3.34 3.93 7.10
C ALA A 81 2.47 4.09 5.85
N LEU A 82 2.29 3.02 5.06
CA LEU A 82 1.33 3.02 3.95
C LEU A 82 -0.10 3.21 4.45
N SER A 83 -0.53 2.45 5.46
CA SER A 83 -1.85 2.59 6.08
C SER A 83 -2.09 4.01 6.60
N ASP A 84 -1.16 4.56 7.38
CA ASP A 84 -1.25 5.93 7.90
C ASP A 84 -1.40 6.97 6.78
N THR A 85 -0.70 6.76 5.65
CA THR A 85 -0.75 7.67 4.50
C THR A 85 -2.09 7.57 3.75
N ILE A 86 -2.69 6.39 3.67
CA ILE A 86 -4.03 6.19 3.07
C ILE A 86 -5.09 6.89 3.92
N ASP A 87 -5.02 6.78 5.25
CA ASP A 87 -5.95 7.43 6.17
C ASP A 87 -5.86 8.96 6.09
N ALA A 88 -4.63 9.48 5.92
CA ALA A 88 -4.35 10.91 5.83
C ALA A 88 -4.57 11.51 4.42
N ALA A 89 -4.69 10.69 3.39
CA ALA A 89 -4.95 11.15 2.02
C ALA A 89 -6.20 12.04 2.02
N ARG A 90 -6.23 13.10 1.20
CA ARG A 90 -7.36 14.03 1.12
C ARG A 90 -8.03 13.95 -0.21
#